data_AF-A0AAW7YTN5-F1
#
_entry.id   AF-A0AAW7YTN5-F1
#
_cell.length_a   1.000
_cell.length_b   1.000
_cell.length_c   1.000
_cell.angle_alpha   90.00
_cell.angle_beta   90.00
_cell.angle_gamma   90.00
#
_symmetry.space_group_name_H-M   'P 1'
#
loop_
_entity.id
_entity.type
_entity.pdbx_description
1 polymer ?
#
loop_
_entity_poly.entity_id
_entity_poly.type
_entity_poly.pdbx_seq_one_letter_code
_entity_poly.pdbx_strand_id
1 'polypeptide(L)'
;MTVASLNERIYHVYVDLLPDLMACDSFAELQHRLSRALVDDLGVECVSMRLSQKLFNLEELPEEYGLEHEQIERIRVTRLSQQPHYFGRMSKG
;
A
#
# COMPACT_ATOMS: atom_id res chain seq x y z
N MET A 1 -9.66 6.22 21.95
CA MET A 1 -8.34 6.75 21.52
C MET A 1 -8.54 8.14 20.95
N THR A 2 -7.69 9.09 21.33
CA THR A 2 -7.70 10.45 20.78
C THR A 2 -6.97 10.48 19.44
N VAL A 3 -7.28 11.44 18.57
CA VAL A 3 -6.60 11.61 17.27
C VAL A 3 -5.07 11.77 17.46
N ALA A 4 -4.65 12.47 18.52
CA ALA A 4 -3.23 12.61 18.86
C ALA A 4 -2.54 11.26 19.14
N SER A 5 -3.14 10.40 19.96
CA SER A 5 -2.58 9.07 20.27
C SER A 5 -2.48 8.16 19.04
N LEU A 6 -3.41 8.30 18.08
CA LEU A 6 -3.36 7.56 16.82
C LEU A 6 -2.24 8.07 15.92
N ASN A 7 -2.06 9.39 15.83
CA ASN A 7 -0.99 10.00 15.04
C ASN A 7 0.39 9.63 15.58
N GLU A 8 0.58 9.60 16.90
CA GLU A 8 1.83 9.14 17.53
C GLU A 8 2.12 7.67 17.19
N ARG A 9 1.10 6.80 17.27
CA ARG A 9 1.24 5.39 16.88
C ARG A 9 1.66 5.24 15.41
N ILE A 10 1.00 5.97 14.50
CA ILE A 10 1.34 5.97 13.07
C ILE A 10 2.79 6.41 12.88
N TYR A 11 3.22 7.47 13.56
CA TYR A 11 4.58 7.98 13.46
C TYR A 11 5.62 6.95 13.90
N HIS A 12 5.41 6.30 15.06
CA HIS A 12 6.34 5.29 15.56
C HIS A 12 6.44 4.08 14.63
N VAL A 13 5.30 3.53 14.19
CA VAL A 13 5.30 2.42 13.23
C VAL A 13 6.04 2.79 11.95
N TYR A 14 5.85 4.01 11.44
CA TYR A 14 6.56 4.48 10.25
C TYR A 14 8.08 4.57 10.46
N VAL A 15 8.53 5.20 11.55
CA VAL A 15 9.96 5.39 11.85
C VAL A 15 10.66 4.05 12.04
N ASP A 16 10.01 3.10 12.73
CA ASP A 16 10.57 1.78 12.99
C ASP A 16 10.60 0.91 11.72
N LEU A 17 9.59 1.04 10.85
CA LEU A 17 9.49 0.28 9.60
C LEU A 17 10.46 0.78 8.52
N LEU A 18 10.77 2.09 8.47
CA LEU A 18 11.49 2.68 7.35
C LEU A 18 12.87 2.04 7.05
N PRO A 19 13.75 1.78 8.05
CA PRO A 19 15.03 1.12 7.79
C PRO A 19 14.86 -0.27 7.19
N ASP A 20 13.86 -1.00 7.66
CA ASP A 20 13.54 -2.36 7.23
C ASP A 20 13.06 -2.41 5.77
N LEU A 21 12.28 -1.41 5.32
CA LEU A 21 11.87 -1.32 3.92
C LEU A 21 13.04 -1.00 3.00
N MET A 22 13.97 -0.17 3.45
CA MET A 22 15.17 0.19 2.67
C MET A 22 16.14 -0.98 2.51
N ALA A 23 16.05 -1.98 3.39
CA ALA A 23 16.88 -3.18 3.37
C ALA A 23 16.24 -4.37 2.62
N CYS A 24 15.02 -4.22 2.09
CA CYS A 24 14.33 -5.30 1.37
C CYS A 24 14.99 -5.58 0.01
N ASP A 25 15.27 -6.85 -0.27
CA ASP A 25 15.91 -7.28 -1.52
C ASP A 25 14.91 -7.75 -2.59
N SER A 26 13.62 -7.81 -2.25
CA SER A 26 12.57 -8.24 -3.16
C SER A 26 11.23 -7.54 -2.92
N PHE A 27 10.41 -7.49 -3.97
CA PHE A 27 9.05 -6.97 -3.85
C PHE A 27 8.17 -7.78 -2.89
N ALA A 28 8.35 -9.11 -2.86
CA ALA A 28 7.62 -9.98 -1.95
C ALA A 28 7.93 -9.66 -0.48
N GLU A 29 9.21 -9.44 -0.16
CA GLU A 29 9.63 -9.03 1.19
C GLU A 29 9.08 -7.65 1.55
N LEU A 30 9.18 -6.68 0.62
CA LEU A 30 8.63 -5.35 0.80
C LEU A 30 7.12 -5.41 1.12
N GLN A 31 6.36 -6.19 0.34
CA GLN A 31 4.93 -6.38 0.54
C GLN A 31 4.63 -7.05 1.88
N HIS A 32 5.40 -8.07 2.27
CA HIS A 32 5.22 -8.76 3.54
C HIS A 32 5.43 -7.81 4.73
N ARG A 33 6.54 -7.05 4.74
CA ARG A 33 6.86 -6.11 5.83
C ARG A 33 5.85 -4.98 5.95
N LEU A 34 5.44 -4.39 4.82
CA LEU A 34 4.40 -3.36 4.80
C LEU A 34 3.04 -3.89 5.25
N SER A 35 2.63 -5.06 4.77
CA SER A 35 1.36 -5.67 5.16
C SER A 35 1.31 -5.93 6.65
N ARG A 36 2.37 -6.51 7.21
CA ARG A 36 2.49 -6.77 8.65
C ARG A 36 2.34 -5.48 9.46
N ALA A 37 3.11 -4.44 9.13
CA ALA A 37 3.07 -3.18 9.88
C ALA A 37 1.70 -2.47 9.79
N LEU A 38 1.07 -2.48 8.62
CA LEU A 38 -0.23 -1.80 8.44
C LEU A 38 -1.39 -2.60 9.06
N VAL A 39 -1.37 -3.93 8.96
CA VAL A 39 -2.43 -4.80 9.51
C VAL A 39 -2.25 -5.00 11.00
N ASP A 40 -1.10 -5.51 11.44
CA ASP A 40 -0.86 -5.88 12.83
C ASP A 40 -0.65 -4.62 13.69
N ASP A 41 0.21 -3.70 13.22
CA ASP A 41 0.64 -2.57 14.05
C ASP A 41 -0.26 -1.33 13.89
N LEU A 42 -1.06 -1.20 12.83
CA LEU A 42 -2.02 -0.09 12.67
C LEU A 42 -3.49 -0.52 12.61
N GLY A 43 -3.78 -1.82 12.51
CA GLY A 43 -5.16 -2.33 12.52
C GLY A 43 -5.93 -2.08 11.22
N VAL A 44 -5.23 -1.93 10.08
CA VAL A 44 -5.87 -1.88 8.76
C VAL A 44 -6.44 -3.27 8.43
N GLU A 45 -7.67 -3.34 7.93
CA GLU A 45 -8.34 -4.63 7.68
C GLU A 45 -7.62 -5.50 6.63
N CYS A 46 -7.10 -4.87 5.58
CA CYS A 46 -6.38 -5.56 4.51
C CYS A 46 -5.50 -4.56 3.75
N VAL A 47 -4.32 -5.02 3.33
CA VAL A 47 -3.40 -4.28 2.48
C VAL A 47 -3.00 -5.13 1.29
N SER A 48 -3.01 -4.50 0.12
CA SER A 48 -2.53 -5.10 -1.12
C SER A 48 -1.62 -4.10 -1.82
N MET A 49 -0.49 -4.60 -2.31
CA MET A 49 0.45 -3.84 -3.13
C MET A 49 0.55 -4.51 -4.49
N ARG A 50 0.58 -3.68 -5.54
CA ARG A 50 0.64 -4.13 -6.93
C ARG A 50 1.54 -3.20 -7.71
N LEU A 51 2.36 -3.78 -8.59
CA LEU A 51 3.24 -3.08 -9.51
C LEU A 51 2.53 -2.81 -10.83
N SER A 52 2.79 -1.65 -11.39
CA SER A 52 2.30 -1.31 -12.73
C SER A 52 3.12 -2.02 -13.79
N GLN A 53 2.47 -2.87 -14.58
CA GLN A 53 3.12 -3.52 -15.73
C GLN A 53 3.60 -2.53 -16.80
N LYS A 54 3.10 -1.29 -16.79
CA LYS A 54 3.59 -0.24 -17.69
C LYS A 54 4.98 0.27 -17.29
N LEU A 55 5.33 0.19 -16.00
CA LEU A 55 6.56 0.76 -15.45
C LEU A 55 7.61 -0.29 -15.14
N PHE A 56 7.20 -1.54 -14.92
CA PHE A 56 8.07 -2.65 -14.54
C PHE A 56 7.90 -3.81 -15.51
N ASN A 57 8.99 -4.45 -15.89
CA ASN A 57 8.92 -5.78 -16.51
C ASN A 57 8.58 -6.79 -15.41
N LEU A 58 7.43 -7.43 -15.51
CA LEU A 58 6.92 -8.40 -14.52
C LEU A 58 6.94 -9.85 -15.02
N GLU A 59 7.62 -10.15 -16.14
CA GLU A 59 7.67 -11.50 -16.72
C GLU A 59 8.15 -12.58 -15.73
N GLU A 60 9.01 -12.20 -14.79
CA GLU A 60 9.58 -13.10 -13.77
C GLU A 60 8.84 -13.04 -12.43
N LEU A 61 7.81 -12.20 -12.29
CA LEU A 61 7.04 -12.03 -11.06
C LEU A 61 5.70 -12.74 -11.14
N PRO A 62 5.21 -13.32 -10.03
CA PRO A 62 3.84 -13.81 -9.95
C PRO A 62 2.81 -12.76 -10.39
N GLU A 63 1.82 -13.17 -11.19
CA GLU A 63 0.76 -12.28 -11.70
C GLU A 63 0.04 -11.51 -10.59
N GLU A 64 -0.06 -12.10 -9.40
CA GLU A 64 -0.64 -11.47 -8.21
C GLU A 64 0.08 -10.21 -7.76
N TYR A 65 1.32 -9.97 -8.17
CA TYR A 65 2.04 -8.73 -7.89
C TYR A 65 1.86 -7.68 -8.98
N GLY A 66 1.29 -8.03 -10.12
CA GLY A 66 1.03 -7.11 -11.22
C GLY A 66 -0.36 -6.48 -11.16
N LEU A 67 -0.48 -5.29 -11.73
CA LEU A 67 -1.75 -4.71 -12.15
C LEU A 67 -1.64 -4.20 -13.58
N GLU A 68 -2.64 -4.55 -14.39
CA GLU A 68 -2.78 -4.04 -15.75
C GLU A 68 -3.01 -2.53 -15.75
N HIS A 69 -2.50 -1.84 -16.77
CA HIS A 69 -2.67 -0.39 -16.85
C HIS A 69 -4.16 0.03 -16.87
N GLU A 70 -5.02 -0.74 -17.55
CA GLU A 70 -6.45 -0.47 -17.59
C GLU A 70 -7.10 -0.59 -16.20
N GLN A 71 -6.67 -1.55 -15.38
CA GLN A 71 -7.15 -1.72 -14.01
C GLN A 71 -6.72 -0.55 -13.13
N ILE A 72 -5.48 -0.06 -13.28
CA ILE A 72 -4.98 1.12 -12.57
C ILE A 72 -5.83 2.34 -12.93
N GLU A 73 -6.06 2.62 -14.21
CA GLU A 73 -6.85 3.77 -14.64
C GLU A 73 -8.30 3.67 -14.18
N ARG A 74 -8.88 2.47 -14.17
CA ARG A 74 -10.22 2.24 -13.60
C ARG A 74 -10.27 2.61 -12.12
N ILE A 75 -9.28 2.20 -11.31
CA ILE A 75 -9.20 2.57 -9.88
C ILE A 75 -9.03 4.08 -9.73
N ARG A 76 -8.14 4.70 -10.53
CA ARG A 76 -7.91 6.15 -10.49
C ARG A 76 -9.18 6.94 -10.77
N VAL A 77 -9.95 6.55 -11.78
CA VAL A 77 -11.21 7.22 -12.12
C VAL A 77 -12.29 6.96 -11.06
N THR A 78 -12.49 5.70 -10.68
CA THR A 78 -13.64 5.29 -9.84
C THR A 78 -13.46 5.57 -8.35
N ARG A 79 -12.22 5.55 -7.85
CA ARG A 79 -11.93 5.72 -6.41
C ARG A 79 -11.16 7.00 -6.12
N LEU A 80 -10.27 7.44 -7.00
CA LEU A 80 -9.43 8.63 -6.76
C LEU A 80 -9.90 9.89 -7.49
N SER A 81 -10.94 9.81 -8.34
CA SER A 81 -11.37 10.92 -9.20
C SER A 81 -10.20 11.55 -9.99
N GLN A 82 -9.29 10.70 -10.47
CA GLN A 82 -8.02 11.04 -11.14
C GLN A 82 -6.99 11.83 -10.30
N GLN A 83 -7.23 12.04 -9.01
CA GLN A 83 -6.26 12.66 -8.11
C GLN A 83 -5.14 11.68 -7.74
N PRO A 84 -3.93 12.18 -7.40
CA PRO A 84 -2.84 11.32 -6.93
C PRO A 84 -3.07 10.79 -5.50
N HIS A 85 -4.09 11.30 -4.81
CA HIS A 85 -4.46 10.93 -3.44
C HIS A 85 -5.98 10.97 -3.27
N TYR A 86 -6.50 10.23 -2.28
CA TYR A 86 -7.91 10.24 -1.93
C TYR A 86 -8.12 10.94 -0.58
N PHE A 87 -8.88 12.04 -0.60
CA PHE A 87 -9.40 12.69 0.61
C PHE A 87 -10.91 12.43 0.71
N GLY A 88 -11.28 11.22 1.14
CA GLY A 88 -12.68 10.87 1.38
C GLY A 88 -12.81 9.77 2.44
N ARG A 89 -14.03 9.52 2.88
CA ARG A 89 -14.36 8.29 3.62
C ARG A 89 -14.66 7.23 2.59
N MET A 90 -13.92 6.12 2.59
CA MET A 90 -14.32 4.92 1.86
C MET A 90 -15.59 4.36 2.50
N SER A 91 -16.75 4.96 2.20
CA SER A 91 -18.03 4.36 2.55
C SER A 91 -18.19 3.12 1.66
N LYS A 92 -18.29 1.96 2.31
CA LYS A 92 -18.52 0.62 1.74
C LYS A 92 -19.06 0.68 0.31
N GLY A 93 -18.25 0.23 -0.64
CA GLY A 93 -18.66 -0.01 -2.02
C GLY A 93 -18.00 -1.28 -2.51
#